data_AF-A0A1I0Q0J3-F1
#
_entry.id   AF-A0A1I0Q0J3-F1
#
_cell.length_a   1.000
_cell.length_b   1.000
_cell.length_c   1.000
_cell.angle_alpha   90.00
_cell.angle_beta   90.00
_cell.angle_gamma   90.00
#
_symmetry.space_group_name_H-M   'P 1'
#
loop_
_entity.id
_entity.type
_entity.pdbx_description
1 polymer ?
#
loop_
_entity_poly.entity_id
_entity_poly.type
_entity_poly.pdbx_seq_one_letter_code
_entity_poly.pdbx_strand_id
1 'polypeptide(L)' 'MPKQVDDPDYHHENHTAAQTCGWTANAMRGEGTCYKHAL' A
#
# COMPACT_ATOMS: atom_id res chain seq x y z
N MET A 1 -0.35 -7.83 -16.53
CA MET A 1 0.65 -6.74 -16.47
C MET A 1 0.34 -5.85 -15.27
N PRO A 2 1.32 -5.46 -14.43
CA PRO A 2 1.07 -4.47 -13.41
C PRO A 2 0.64 -3.17 -14.12
N LYS A 3 -0.52 -2.65 -13.73
CA LYS A 3 -1.06 -1.43 -14.33
C LYS A 3 -0.24 -0.26 -13.78
N GLN A 4 0.59 0.35 -14.63
CA GLN A 4 1.11 1.68 -14.33
C GLN A 4 -0.10 2.61 -14.24
N VAL A 5 -0.28 3.24 -13.09
CA VAL A 5 -1.30 4.27 -12.88
C VAL A 5 -0.68 5.59 -13.30
N ASP A 6 -1.40 6.35 -14.13
CA ASP A 6 -0.86 7.58 -14.73
C ASP A 6 -0.83 8.76 -13.74
N ASP A 7 -1.70 8.76 -12.73
CA ASP A 7 -1.75 9.76 -11.66
C ASP A 7 -2.11 9.07 -10.32
N PRO A 8 -1.16 8.35 -9.70
CA PRO A 8 -1.41 7.72 -8.43
C PRO A 8 -1.47 8.75 -7.31
N ASP A 9 -2.51 8.68 -6.47
CA ASP A 9 -2.63 9.46 -5.23
C ASP A 9 -1.66 8.93 -4.16
N TYR A 10 -0.38 9.12 -4.41
CA TYR A 10 0.70 8.87 -3.46
C TYR A 10 0.96 10.13 -2.66
N HIS A 11 1.20 9.95 -1.36
CA HIS A 11 1.92 10.98 -0.62
C HIS A 11 3.36 10.99 -1.12
N HIS A 12 3.79 12.12 -1.69
CA HIS A 12 5.09 12.27 -2.31
C HIS A 12 5.77 13.56 -1.86
N GLU A 13 7.08 13.49 -1.67
CA GLU A 13 7.95 14.58 -1.30
C GLU A 13 9.21 14.50 -2.17
N ASN A 14 9.39 15.47 -3.08
CA ASN A 14 10.43 15.47 -4.11
C ASN A 14 10.44 14.19 -4.97
N HIS A 15 11.46 13.34 -4.80
CA HIS A 15 11.71 12.09 -5.54
C HIS A 15 11.39 10.84 -4.70
N THR A 16 10.69 11.02 -3.57
CA THR A 16 10.26 9.95 -2.67
C THR A 16 8.73 9.92 -2.63
N ALA A 17 8.14 8.72 -2.72
CA ALA A 17 6.71 8.51 -2.60
C ALA A 17 6.43 7.32 -1.68
N ALA A 18 5.35 7.40 -0.92
CA ALA A 18 4.90 6.34 -0.03
C ALA A 18 3.38 6.18 -0.12
N GLN A 19 2.93 4.93 0.06
CA GLN A 19 1.52 4.61 0.18
C GLN A 19 1.33 3.47 1.16
N THR A 20 0.27 3.54 1.97
CA THR A 20 -0.15 2.42 2.80
C THR A 20 -0.58 1.27 1.89
N CYS A 21 0.08 0.11 2.01
CA CYS A 21 -0.34 -1.06 1.24
C CYS A 21 -1.73 -1.52 1.69
N GLY A 22 -2.50 -2.10 0.77
CA GLY A 22 -3.88 -2.52 1.04
C GLY A 22 -4.01 -3.48 2.24
N TRP A 23 -3.06 -4.40 2.41
CA TRP A 23 -3.05 -5.30 3.56
C TRP A 23 -2.87 -4.58 4.90
N THR A 24 -2.01 -3.58 4.97
CA THR A 24 -1.86 -2.74 6.17
C THR A 24 -3.15 -1.97 6.44
N ALA A 25 -3.79 -1.42 5.40
CA ALA A 25 -5.07 -0.74 5.54
C ALA A 25 -6.18 -1.65 6.08
N ASN A 26 -6.26 -2.90 5.58
CA ASN A 26 -7.22 -3.89 6.05
C ASN A 26 -6.91 -4.36 7.49
N ALA A 27 -5.63 -4.55 7.83
CA ALA A 27 -5.22 -4.89 9.18
C ALA A 27 -5.61 -3.81 10.20
N MET A 28 -5.47 -2.53 9.85
CA MET A 28 -5.94 -1.41 10.68
C MET A 28 -7.46 -1.39 10.87
N ARG A 29 -8.22 -1.96 9.94
CA ARG A 29 -9.68 -2.14 10.04
C ARG A 29 -10.09 -3.42 10.76
N GLY A 30 -9.14 -4.29 11.14
CA GLY A 30 -9.42 -5.59 11.75
C GLY A 30 -9.86 -6.67 10.75
N GLU A 31 -9.66 -6.47 9.45
CA GLU A 31 -10.11 -7.37 8.37
C GLU A 31 -9.10 -8.50 8.05
N GLY A 32 -8.04 -8.63 8.85
CA GLY A 32 -7.00 -9.67 8.70
C GLY A 32 -5.61 -9.11 8.37
N THR A 33 -4.62 -10.01 8.28
CA THR A 33 -3.19 -9.66 8.12
C THR A 33 -2.63 -10.13 6.77
N CYS A 34 -1.53 -9.49 6.34
CA CYS A 34 -0.80 -9.87 5.13
C CYS A 34 -0.20 -11.28 5.25
N TYR A 35 -0.12 -12.03 4.15
CA TYR A 35 0.56 -13.33 4.10
C TYR A 35 2.04 -13.28 4.55
N LYS A 36 2.70 -12.12 4.46
CA LYS A 36 4.07 -11.91 4.94
C LYS A 36 4.19 -11.74 6.46
N HIS A 37 3.09 -11.53 7.17
CA HIS A 37 3.10 -11.32 8.62
C HIS A 37 3.40 -12.61 9.40
N ALA A 38 3.07 -13.77 8.82
CA ALA A 38 3.22 -15.09 9.46
C ALA A 38 4.59 -15.75 9.18
N LEU A 39 5.59 -14.99 8.71
CA LEU A 39 6.95 -15.45 8.42
C LEU A 39 7.92 -15.00 9.51
#